data_AF-A0A0N0CV92-F1
#
_entry.id   AF-A0A0N0CV92-F1
#
_cell.length_a   1.000
_cell.length_b   1.000
_cell.length_c   1.000
_cell.angle_alpha   90.00
_cell.angle_beta   90.00
_cell.angle_gamma   90.00
#
_symmetry.space_group_name_H-M   'P 1'
#
loop_
_entity.id
_entity.type
_entity.pdbx_description
1 polymer ?
#
loop_
_entity_poly.entity_id
_entity_poly.type
_entity_poly.pdbx_seq_one_letter_code
_entity_poly.pdbx_strand_id
1 'polypeptide(L)'
;MNIEQLKKLEDLKQTQTTISELLTKAEEVKVNRLIQDSISEFSSFFETKGFEVSKSANFTKAVYGTSEFILHHDISDKRYFIFHFIFELECKTFDSQQYSIGINPKPSNDGSYAPRTSGDSLQWEIEKIERSIHILKQELETVDTNPWCFSIKNDTEKEYSKTTFDSMDELLNELFQ
;
A
#
# COMPACT_ATOMS: atom_id res chain seq x y z
N MET A 1 3.75 40.98 -16.84
CA MET A 1 4.16 39.95 -15.87
C MET A 1 3.70 40.42 -14.49
N ASN A 2 2.80 39.68 -13.83
CA ASN A 2 2.16 40.11 -12.59
C ASN A 2 2.90 39.50 -11.38
N ILE A 3 3.71 40.32 -10.70
CA ILE A 3 4.54 39.91 -9.55
C ILE A 3 3.70 39.25 -8.45
N GLU A 4 2.46 39.69 -8.26
CA GLU A 4 1.58 39.12 -7.24
C GLU A 4 1.11 37.70 -7.58
N GLN A 5 0.91 37.39 -8.86
CA GLN A 5 0.58 36.02 -9.29
C GLN A 5 1.79 35.08 -9.13
N LEU A 6 3.01 35.57 -9.34
CA LEU A 6 4.23 34.78 -9.11
C LEU A 6 4.43 34.46 -7.62
N LYS A 7 4.24 35.44 -6.73
CA LYS A 7 4.27 35.20 -5.28
C LYS A 7 3.24 34.15 -4.86
N LYS A 8 2.00 34.32 -5.32
CA LYS A 8 0.91 33.36 -5.06
C LYS A 8 1.30 31.94 -5.50
N LEU A 9 1.89 31.80 -6.69
CA LEU A 9 2.32 30.49 -7.20
C LEU A 9 3.38 29.84 -6.28
N GLU A 10 4.38 30.59 -5.84
CA GLU A 10 5.42 30.07 -4.94
C GLU A 10 4.87 29.69 -3.57
N ASP A 11 3.97 30.51 -3.00
CA ASP A 11 3.28 30.19 -1.74
C ASP A 11 2.44 28.91 -1.85
N LEU A 12 1.75 28.72 -3.00
CA LEU A 12 0.99 27.51 -3.29
C LEU A 12 1.90 26.29 -3.45
N LYS A 13 3.03 26.39 -4.14
CA LYS A 13 4.01 25.29 -4.24
C LYS A 13 4.53 24.88 -2.87
N GLN A 14 4.87 25.85 -2.02
CA GLN A 14 5.31 25.57 -0.66
C GLN A 14 4.22 24.84 0.14
N THR A 15 2.97 25.31 0.03
CA THR A 15 1.81 24.68 0.67
C THR A 15 1.60 23.24 0.17
N GLN A 16 1.69 23.03 -1.15
CA GLN A 16 1.58 21.70 -1.76
C GLN A 16 2.63 20.74 -1.21
N THR A 17 3.90 21.15 -1.19
CA THR A 17 5.00 20.35 -0.63
C THR A 17 4.74 19.97 0.82
N THR A 18 4.34 20.92 1.66
CA THR A 18 4.04 20.64 3.08
C THR A 18 2.89 19.64 3.24
N ILE A 19 1.82 19.76 2.45
CA ILE A 19 0.69 18.82 2.54
C ILE A 19 1.10 17.44 2.02
N SER A 20 1.86 17.35 0.92
CA SER A 20 2.40 16.08 0.42
C SER A 20 3.26 15.37 1.47
N GLU A 21 4.15 16.09 2.16
CA GLU A 21 4.98 15.51 3.23
C GLU A 21 4.15 15.01 4.42
N LEU A 22 3.07 15.72 4.78
CA LEU A 22 2.15 15.28 5.82
C LEU A 22 1.39 14.02 5.41
N LEU A 23 0.92 13.96 4.16
CA LEU A 23 0.25 12.79 3.61
C LEU A 23 1.17 11.57 3.60
N THR A 24 2.39 11.70 3.10
CA THR A 24 3.38 10.61 3.10
C THR A 24 3.60 10.05 4.51
N LYS A 25 3.78 10.92 5.52
CA LYS A 25 3.93 10.47 6.91
C LYS A 25 2.69 9.76 7.45
N ALA A 26 1.50 10.24 7.09
CA ALA A 26 0.26 9.60 7.51
C ALA A 26 0.08 8.21 6.85
N GLU A 27 0.39 8.09 5.56
CA GLU A 27 0.41 6.82 4.83
C GLU A 27 1.43 5.84 5.41
N GLU A 28 2.64 6.29 5.73
CA GLU A 28 3.66 5.47 6.39
C GLU A 28 3.15 4.90 7.72
N VAL A 29 2.49 5.72 8.55
CA VAL A 29 1.89 5.25 9.82
C VAL A 29 0.79 4.23 9.56
N LYS A 30 -0.09 4.47 8.58
CA LYS A 30 -1.18 3.57 8.23
C LYS A 30 -0.66 2.23 7.72
N VAL A 31 0.29 2.25 6.79
CA VAL A 31 0.94 1.06 6.23
C VAL A 31 1.64 0.26 7.32
N ASN A 32 2.36 0.91 8.23
CA ASN A 32 2.98 0.23 9.37
C ASN A 32 1.96 -0.49 10.26
N ARG A 33 0.80 0.11 10.52
CA ARG A 33 -0.29 -0.57 11.25
C ARG A 33 -0.78 -1.80 10.49
N LEU A 34 -1.09 -1.66 9.19
CA LEU A 34 -1.51 -2.76 8.33
C LEU A 34 -0.49 -3.90 8.31
N ILE A 35 0.81 -3.59 8.33
CA ILE A 35 1.87 -4.59 8.40
C ILE A 35 1.81 -5.38 9.71
N GLN A 36 1.71 -4.68 10.84
CA GLN A 36 1.62 -5.33 12.16
C GLN A 36 0.35 -6.17 12.29
N ASP A 37 -0.78 -5.66 11.81
CA ASP A 37 -2.06 -6.37 11.79
C ASP A 37 -1.94 -7.64 10.93
N SER A 38 -1.36 -7.55 9.74
CA SER A 38 -1.13 -8.70 8.84
C SER A 38 -0.24 -9.77 9.45
N ILE A 39 0.84 -9.38 10.15
CA ILE A 39 1.72 -10.30 10.87
C ILE A 39 0.95 -11.02 11.99
N SER A 40 0.09 -10.28 12.70
CA SER A 40 -0.76 -10.83 13.77
C SER A 40 -1.81 -11.79 13.22
N GLU A 41 -2.48 -11.43 12.13
CA GLU A 41 -3.46 -12.26 11.43
C GLU A 41 -2.82 -13.55 10.90
N PHE A 42 -1.66 -13.46 10.25
CA PHE A 42 -0.90 -14.63 9.83
C PHE A 42 -0.59 -15.57 11.01
N SER A 43 -0.10 -15.01 12.12
CA SER A 43 0.21 -15.82 13.31
C SER A 43 -1.02 -16.53 13.84
N SER A 44 -2.12 -15.78 14.00
CA SER A 44 -3.38 -16.30 14.54
C SER A 44 -4.00 -17.38 13.63
N PHE A 45 -3.96 -17.16 12.31
CA PHE A 45 -4.45 -18.12 11.32
C PHE A 45 -3.78 -19.49 11.45
N PHE A 46 -2.45 -19.51 11.61
CA PHE A 46 -1.70 -20.76 11.73
C PHE A 46 -1.77 -21.36 13.14
N GLU A 47 -1.72 -20.55 14.20
CA GLU A 47 -1.89 -21.00 15.59
C GLU A 47 -3.23 -21.71 15.80
N THR A 48 -4.32 -21.15 15.26
CA THR A 48 -5.67 -21.76 15.35
C THR A 48 -5.78 -23.10 14.61
N LYS A 49 -4.92 -23.33 13.62
CA LYS A 49 -4.81 -24.61 12.90
C LYS A 49 -3.79 -25.59 13.53
N GLY A 50 -3.21 -25.23 14.67
CA GLY A 50 -2.31 -26.10 15.45
C GLY A 50 -0.84 -26.03 15.03
N PHE A 51 -0.44 -25.04 14.25
CA PHE A 51 0.97 -24.81 13.92
C PHE A 51 1.69 -24.12 15.08
N GLU A 52 2.98 -24.43 15.22
CA GLU A 52 3.88 -23.67 16.10
C GLU A 52 4.35 -22.41 15.36
N VAL A 53 4.07 -21.23 15.92
CA VAL A 53 4.45 -19.95 15.32
C VAL A 53 5.63 -19.33 16.06
N SER A 54 6.62 -18.87 15.31
CA SER A 54 7.81 -18.17 15.78
C SER A 54 7.96 -16.84 15.04
N LYS A 55 8.25 -15.78 15.79
CA LYS A 55 8.42 -14.42 15.26
C LYS A 55 9.90 -14.04 15.31
N SER A 56 10.37 -13.45 14.22
CA SER A 56 11.68 -12.83 14.10
C SER A 56 11.50 -11.36 13.69
N ALA A 57 12.58 -10.59 13.74
CA ALA A 57 12.58 -9.19 13.28
C ALA A 57 12.14 -9.07 11.82
N ASN A 58 12.39 -10.11 11.02
CA ASN A 58 12.36 -10.02 9.56
C ASN A 58 11.41 -11.02 8.89
N PHE A 59 10.84 -11.93 9.66
CA PHE A 59 9.88 -12.92 9.20
C PHE A 59 9.03 -13.44 10.34
N THR A 60 7.89 -14.02 10.00
CA THR A 60 7.07 -14.82 10.89
C THR A 60 6.90 -16.19 10.29
N LYS A 61 7.15 -17.24 11.07
CA LYS A 61 7.18 -18.62 10.60
C LYS A 61 6.20 -19.48 11.36
N ALA A 62 5.39 -20.26 10.64
CA ALA A 62 4.54 -21.31 11.16
C ALA A 62 5.05 -22.70 10.74
N VAL A 63 5.11 -23.66 11.66
CA VAL A 63 5.59 -25.02 11.40
C VAL A 63 4.62 -26.08 11.95
N TYR A 64 4.35 -27.12 11.16
CA TYR A 64 3.65 -28.33 11.60
C TYR A 64 4.25 -29.56 10.92
N GLY A 65 4.96 -30.39 11.67
CA GLY A 65 5.68 -31.54 11.12
C GLY A 65 6.75 -31.10 10.11
N THR A 66 6.58 -31.48 8.83
CA THR A 66 7.46 -31.08 7.73
C THR A 66 6.96 -29.87 6.94
N SER A 67 5.77 -29.37 7.25
CA SER A 67 5.20 -28.19 6.60
C SER A 67 5.68 -26.92 7.28
N GLU A 68 6.17 -25.97 6.48
CA GLU A 68 6.65 -24.68 6.96
C GLU A 68 6.09 -23.54 6.09
N PHE A 69 5.56 -22.50 6.74
CA PHE A 69 5.06 -21.30 6.09
C PHE A 69 5.80 -20.09 6.66
N ILE A 70 6.41 -19.28 5.80
CA ILE A 70 7.25 -18.16 6.21
C ILE A 70 6.74 -16.88 5.54
N LEU A 71 6.23 -15.96 6.34
CA LEU A 71 5.88 -14.62 5.91
C LEU A 71 7.07 -13.68 6.16
N HIS A 72 7.77 -13.34 5.10
CA HIS A 72 8.86 -12.36 5.13
C HIS A 72 8.30 -10.94 5.12
N HIS A 73 8.80 -10.12 6.04
CA HIS A 73 8.38 -8.73 6.24
C HIS A 73 9.56 -7.76 6.42
N ASP A 74 10.79 -8.25 6.29
CA ASP A 74 11.98 -7.41 6.15
C ASP A 74 12.20 -7.02 4.69
N ILE A 75 11.87 -5.77 4.39
CA ILE A 75 12.15 -5.19 3.08
C ILE A 75 13.36 -4.28 3.23
N SER A 76 14.53 -4.86 2.95
CA SER A 76 15.68 -4.08 2.50
C SER A 76 15.35 -3.39 1.17
N ASP A 77 15.22 -2.06 1.22
CA ASP A 77 15.40 -1.07 0.15
C ASP A 77 14.67 -1.26 -1.21
N LYS A 78 13.70 -2.18 -1.31
CA LYS A 78 12.86 -2.34 -2.50
C LYS A 78 11.66 -1.41 -2.42
N ARG A 79 11.83 -0.18 -2.92
CA ARG A 79 10.69 0.66 -3.31
C ARG A 79 9.97 -0.04 -4.47
N TYR A 80 8.81 -0.61 -4.18
CA TYR A 80 7.96 -1.20 -5.22
C TYR A 80 7.16 -0.08 -5.90
N PHE A 81 7.29 0.02 -7.22
CA PHE A 81 6.72 1.13 -8.01
C PHE A 81 5.18 1.19 -7.97
N ILE A 82 4.52 0.14 -7.47
CA ILE A 82 3.07 -0.08 -7.55
C ILE A 82 2.44 -0.29 -6.15
N PHE A 83 3.21 -0.74 -5.16
CA PHE A 83 2.70 -1.11 -3.83
C PHE A 83 3.40 -0.30 -2.75
N HIS A 84 2.67 -0.03 -1.67
CA HIS A 84 3.23 0.65 -0.50
C HIS A 84 4.10 -0.31 0.34
N PHE A 85 3.77 -1.60 0.30
CA PHE A 85 4.54 -2.65 0.95
C PHE A 85 4.28 -4.00 0.27
N ILE A 86 5.23 -4.93 0.34
CA ILE A 86 5.07 -6.30 -0.18
C ILE A 86 5.58 -7.31 0.84
N PHE A 87 4.74 -8.26 1.22
CA PHE A 87 5.18 -9.48 1.88
C PHE A 87 5.59 -10.53 0.86
N GLU A 88 6.58 -11.35 1.21
CA GLU A 88 6.84 -12.60 0.49
C GLU A 88 6.43 -13.77 1.38
N LEU A 89 5.55 -14.63 0.88
CA LEU A 89 5.08 -15.83 1.56
C LEU A 89 5.71 -17.06 0.92
N GLU A 90 6.57 -17.75 1.67
CA GLU A 90 7.12 -19.05 1.30
C GLU A 90 6.29 -20.18 1.91
N CYS A 91 5.75 -21.07 1.08
CA CYS A 91 4.99 -22.24 1.45
C CYS A 91 5.83 -23.50 1.20
N LYS A 92 6.62 -23.91 2.18
CA LYS A 92 7.46 -25.13 2.13
C LYS A 92 6.63 -26.35 2.51
N THR A 93 5.84 -26.79 1.54
CA THR A 93 5.09 -28.06 1.57
C THR A 93 5.69 -29.02 0.52
N PHE A 94 4.94 -30.04 0.08
CA PHE A 94 5.40 -31.01 -0.93
C PHE A 94 5.85 -30.35 -2.24
N ASP A 95 5.23 -29.23 -2.65
CA ASP A 95 5.49 -28.58 -3.94
C ASP A 95 6.17 -27.20 -3.85
N SER A 96 6.60 -26.78 -2.66
CA SER A 96 7.32 -25.51 -2.39
C SER A 96 6.87 -24.31 -3.25
N GLN A 97 5.89 -23.54 -2.76
CA GLN A 97 5.34 -22.40 -3.48
C GLN A 97 5.79 -21.06 -2.87
N GLN A 98 5.85 -20.02 -3.69
CA GLN A 98 6.20 -18.67 -3.29
C GLN A 98 5.16 -17.69 -3.84
N TYR A 99 4.78 -16.73 -2.99
CA TYR A 99 3.79 -15.71 -3.30
C TYR A 99 4.28 -14.33 -2.86
N SER A 100 4.03 -13.32 -3.70
CA SER A 100 4.17 -11.92 -3.32
C SER A 100 2.79 -11.35 -3.00
N ILE A 101 2.68 -10.70 -1.83
CA ILE A 101 1.43 -10.10 -1.34
C ILE A 101 1.65 -8.59 -1.19
N GLY A 102 1.05 -7.81 -2.08
CA GLY A 102 1.15 -6.35 -2.09
C GLY A 102 0.04 -5.68 -1.29
N ILE A 103 0.39 -4.61 -0.57
CA ILE A 103 -0.53 -3.73 0.13
C ILE A 103 -0.71 -2.43 -0.66
N ASN A 104 -1.96 -2.08 -0.97
CA ASN A 104 -2.28 -0.84 -1.66
C ASN A 104 -3.65 -0.28 -1.22
N PRO A 105 -3.86 1.04 -1.34
CA PRO A 105 -5.19 1.60 -1.29
C PRO A 105 -6.08 0.92 -2.33
N LYS A 106 -7.35 0.65 -2.00
CA LYS A 106 -8.30 0.20 -3.02
C LYS A 106 -8.44 1.30 -4.07
N PRO A 107 -8.46 0.97 -5.37
CA PRO A 107 -8.67 1.96 -6.41
C PRO A 107 -9.98 2.70 -6.14
N SER A 108 -9.92 4.03 -6.03
CA SER A 108 -11.10 4.88 -5.95
C SER A 108 -11.73 4.99 -7.34
N ASN A 109 -13.05 4.88 -7.43
CA ASN A 109 -13.79 5.03 -8.69
C ASN A 109 -13.85 6.48 -9.18
N ASP A 110 -13.32 7.44 -8.42
CA ASP A 110 -13.39 8.87 -8.71
C ASP A 110 -12.23 9.30 -9.62
N GLY A 111 -12.25 8.75 -10.84
CA GLY A 111 -11.38 9.17 -11.93
C GLY A 111 -11.86 10.47 -12.58
N SER A 112 -11.87 11.59 -11.87
CA SER A 112 -12.09 12.90 -12.51
C SER A 112 -10.80 13.39 -13.17
N TYR A 113 -10.48 12.84 -14.35
CA TYR A 113 -9.52 13.46 -15.26
C TYR A 113 -10.14 14.74 -15.83
N ALA A 114 -9.72 15.89 -15.31
CA ALA A 114 -10.06 17.16 -15.93
C ALA A 114 -9.39 17.27 -17.31
N PRO A 115 -10.11 17.78 -18.33
CA PRO A 115 -9.55 17.92 -19.66
C PRO A 115 -8.32 18.83 -19.64
N ARG A 116 -7.29 18.44 -20.41
CA ARG A 116 -6.12 19.28 -20.69
C ARG A 116 -6.57 20.50 -21.50
N THR A 117 -6.90 21.60 -20.83
CA THR A 117 -7.00 22.90 -21.51
C THR A 117 -5.58 23.40 -21.76
N SER A 118 -5.15 23.37 -23.02
CA SER A 118 -3.90 23.95 -23.48
C SER A 118 -3.91 25.46 -23.24
N GLY A 119 -3.14 25.93 -22.27
CA GLY A 119 -2.93 27.35 -22.02
C GLY A 119 -1.71 27.57 -21.14
N ASP A 120 -0.59 27.97 -21.74
CA ASP A 120 0.66 28.37 -21.08
C ASP A 120 0.49 29.73 -20.35
N SER A 121 -0.45 29.80 -19.42
CA SER A 121 -0.70 30.98 -18.61
C SER A 121 -0.42 30.71 -17.14
N LEU A 122 0.20 31.68 -16.46
CA LEU A 122 0.48 31.63 -15.03
C LEU A 122 -0.78 31.34 -14.18
N GLN A 123 -1.94 31.80 -14.66
CA GLN A 123 -3.24 31.54 -14.03
C GLN A 123 -3.61 30.04 -14.07
N TRP A 124 -3.33 29.35 -15.17
CA TRP A 124 -3.59 27.92 -15.30
C TRP A 124 -2.70 27.09 -14.37
N GLU A 125 -1.43 27.47 -14.20
CA GLU A 125 -0.55 26.81 -13.22
C GLU A 125 -1.06 26.97 -11.79
N ILE A 126 -1.52 28.16 -11.42
CA ILE A 126 -2.13 28.44 -10.12
C ILE A 126 -3.35 27.53 -9.89
N GLU A 127 -4.28 27.48 -10.85
CA GLU A 127 -5.49 26.64 -10.75
C GLU A 127 -5.16 25.14 -10.65
N LYS A 128 -4.12 24.69 -11.36
CA LYS A 128 -3.63 23.31 -11.28
C LYS A 128 -3.09 22.98 -9.89
N ILE A 129 -2.29 23.86 -9.30
CA ILE A 129 -1.73 23.62 -7.95
C ILE A 129 -2.84 23.71 -6.90
N GLU A 130 -3.77 24.67 -7.01
CA GLU A 130 -4.93 24.76 -6.10
C GLU A 130 -5.76 23.49 -6.11
N ARG A 131 -6.03 22.92 -7.29
CA ARG A 131 -6.72 21.62 -7.40
C ARG A 131 -5.92 20.48 -6.80
N SER A 132 -4.60 20.43 -7.05
CA SER A 132 -3.75 19.41 -6.44
C SER A 132 -3.73 19.51 -4.92
N ILE A 133 -3.66 20.71 -4.36
CA ILE A 133 -3.75 20.94 -2.91
C ILE A 133 -5.10 20.45 -2.37
N HIS A 134 -6.20 20.71 -3.08
CA HIS A 134 -7.52 20.24 -2.68
C HIS A 134 -7.59 18.71 -2.61
N ILE A 135 -7.09 18.02 -3.64
CA ILE A 135 -7.02 16.54 -3.67
C ILE A 135 -6.16 16.02 -2.52
N LEU A 136 -4.95 16.54 -2.35
CA LEU A 136 -4.04 16.12 -1.28
C LEU A 136 -4.65 16.31 0.12
N LYS A 137 -5.42 17.39 0.33
CA LYS A 137 -6.14 17.60 1.59
C LYS A 137 -7.24 16.56 1.81
N GLN A 138 -8.01 16.24 0.77
CA GLN A 138 -9.03 15.20 0.86
C GLN A 138 -8.42 13.82 1.14
N GLU A 139 -7.32 13.48 0.47
CA GLU A 139 -6.57 12.25 0.74
C GLU A 139 -6.05 12.22 2.17
N LEU A 140 -5.48 13.33 2.66
CA LEU A 140 -5.00 13.44 4.04
C LEU A 140 -6.11 13.31 5.08
N GLU A 141 -7.28 13.90 4.83
CA GLU A 141 -8.46 13.80 5.71
C GLU A 141 -9.04 12.38 5.75
N THR A 142 -8.88 11.62 4.66
CA THR A 142 -9.49 10.30 4.50
C THR A 142 -8.52 9.14 4.64
N VAL A 143 -7.21 9.39 4.82
CA VAL A 143 -6.15 8.36 4.85
C VAL A 143 -6.43 7.21 5.82
N ASP A 144 -6.99 7.50 7.00
CA ASP A 144 -7.30 6.50 8.01
C ASP A 144 -8.53 5.65 7.66
N THR A 145 -9.49 6.24 6.94
CA THR A 145 -10.78 5.64 6.59
C THR A 145 -10.82 5.03 5.18
N ASN A 146 -9.90 5.43 4.31
CA ASN A 146 -9.82 4.90 2.96
C ASN A 146 -9.55 3.39 3.03
N PRO A 147 -10.31 2.57 2.29
CA PRO A 147 -10.13 1.14 2.34
C PRO A 147 -8.83 0.75 1.65
N TRP A 148 -8.07 -0.13 2.29
CA TRP A 148 -6.88 -0.76 1.73
C TRP A 148 -7.20 -2.21 1.36
N CYS A 149 -6.41 -2.78 0.47
CA CYS A 149 -6.54 -4.18 0.11
C CYS A 149 -5.19 -4.84 -0.11
N PHE A 150 -5.24 -6.17 -0.09
CA PHE A 150 -4.15 -7.06 -0.41
C PHE A 150 -4.35 -7.62 -1.81
N SER A 151 -3.30 -7.56 -2.62
CA SER A 151 -3.23 -8.21 -3.92
C SER A 151 -2.18 -9.30 -3.86
N ILE A 152 -2.44 -10.46 -4.45
CA ILE A 152 -1.49 -11.58 -4.44
C ILE A 152 -1.04 -11.95 -5.85
N LYS A 153 0.20 -12.42 -5.96
CA LYS A 153 0.76 -13.03 -7.15
C LYS A 153 1.53 -14.30 -6.77
N ASN A 154 1.36 -15.38 -7.52
CA ASN A 154 2.28 -16.52 -7.44
C ASN A 154 3.56 -16.22 -8.25
N ASP A 155 4.72 -16.75 -7.85
CA ASP A 155 5.98 -16.52 -8.56
C ASP A 155 5.99 -16.98 -10.03
N THR A 156 5.11 -17.93 -10.38
CA THR A 156 4.92 -18.37 -11.78
C THR A 156 4.10 -17.39 -12.62
N GLU A 157 3.41 -16.44 -12.00
CA GLU A 157 2.55 -15.47 -12.67
C GLU A 157 3.28 -14.16 -12.98
N LYS A 158 2.88 -13.52 -14.09
CA LYS A 158 3.44 -12.22 -14.50
C LYS A 158 2.76 -11.04 -13.80
N GLU A 159 1.48 -11.16 -13.49
CA GLU A 159 0.63 -10.08 -13.00
C GLU A 159 -0.06 -10.50 -11.71
N TYR A 160 -0.26 -9.55 -10.79
CA TYR A 160 -1.07 -9.75 -9.59
C TYR A 160 -2.51 -10.11 -9.96
N SER A 161 -3.14 -10.94 -9.14
CA SER A 161 -4.55 -11.28 -9.26
C SER A 161 -5.41 -10.02 -9.28
N LYS A 162 -6.50 -10.07 -10.06
CA LYS A 162 -7.53 -9.02 -10.05
C LYS A 162 -8.39 -9.09 -8.79
N THR A 163 -8.43 -10.24 -8.13
CA THR A 163 -9.10 -10.40 -6.85
C THR A 163 -8.25 -9.75 -5.78
N THR A 164 -8.88 -8.89 -4.98
CA THR A 164 -8.26 -8.25 -3.84
C THR A 164 -8.95 -8.69 -2.55
N PHE A 165 -8.22 -8.64 -1.45
CA PHE A 165 -8.68 -9.08 -0.13
C PHE A 165 -8.62 -7.92 0.86
N ASP A 166 -9.50 -7.93 1.87
CA ASP A 166 -9.60 -6.85 2.84
C ASP A 166 -8.69 -7.07 4.06
N SER A 167 -8.23 -8.30 4.25
CA SER A 167 -7.33 -8.71 5.34
C SER A 167 -6.37 -9.81 4.91
N MET A 168 -5.29 -10.00 5.67
CA MET A 168 -4.39 -11.14 5.48
C MET A 168 -5.12 -12.44 5.83
N ASP A 169 -5.99 -12.45 6.85
CA ASP A 169 -6.80 -13.63 7.19
C ASP A 169 -7.70 -14.09 6.02
N GLU A 170 -8.40 -13.16 5.35
CA GLU A 170 -9.23 -13.48 4.18
C GLU A 170 -8.38 -14.06 3.04
N LEU A 171 -7.23 -13.45 2.76
CA LEU A 171 -6.29 -13.93 1.74
C LEU A 171 -5.78 -15.34 2.07
N LEU A 172 -5.38 -15.60 3.30
CA LEU A 172 -4.88 -16.92 3.72
C LEU A 172 -5.98 -17.98 3.69
N ASN A 173 -7.22 -17.62 4.02
CA ASN A 173 -8.37 -18.51 3.87
C ASN A 173 -8.59 -18.90 2.40
N GLU A 174 -8.52 -17.96 1.46
CA GLU A 174 -8.63 -18.28 0.02
C GLU A 174 -7.49 -19.18 -0.46
N LEU A 175 -6.27 -18.98 0.04
CA LEU A 175 -5.11 -19.78 -0.37
C LEU A 175 -5.11 -21.22 0.13
N PHE A 176 -5.64 -21.46 1.33
CA PHE A 176 -5.51 -22.73 2.04
C PHE A 176 -6.86 -23.41 2.36
N GLN A 177 -7.94 -23.00 1.69
CA GLN A 177 -9.23 -23.70 1.69
C GLN A 177 -9.18 -25.02 0.90
#